data_AF-A0A7S0B5M4-F1
#
_entry.id   AF-A0A7S0B5M4-F1
#
_cell.length_a   1.000
_cell.length_b   1.000
_cell.length_c   1.000
_cell.angle_alpha   90.00
_cell.angle_beta   90.00
_cell.angle_gamma   90.00
#
_symmetry.space_group_name_H-M   'P 1'
#
loop_
_entity.id
_entity.type
_entity.pdbx_description
1 polymer ?
#
loop_
_entity_poly.entity_id
_entity_poly.type
_entity_poly.pdbx_seq_one_letter_code
_entity_poly.pdbx_strand_id
1 'polypeptide(L)'
;AAEVPASLQALRCRLEALAPVCPTQEGRFFCLVSLLEAEHLRGLFHTCPSLRLSAALRAPSVLEGRPLDCSTDFEGGPEFQVFAAEQLSRFCDSETSFSSRELCAVELCLMGSDHDERRAWWEQVRQCRRRVQG
;
A
#
# COMPACT_ATOMS: atom_id res chain seq x y z
N ALA A 1 -16.86 -29.14 -28.18
CA ALA A 1 -16.61 -27.91 -27.42
C ALA A 1 -17.95 -27.23 -27.19
N ALA A 2 -18.35 -26.98 -25.94
CA ALA A 2 -19.63 -26.34 -25.66
C ALA A 2 -19.56 -24.86 -26.04
N GLU A 3 -20.48 -24.40 -26.88
CA GLU A 3 -20.60 -22.98 -27.22
C GLU A 3 -20.95 -22.17 -25.97
N VAL A 4 -20.14 -21.16 -25.69
CA VAL A 4 -20.39 -20.24 -24.59
C VAL A 4 -21.60 -19.37 -24.99
N PRO A 5 -22.67 -19.33 -24.17
CA PRO A 5 -23.84 -18.49 -24.42
C PRO A 5 -23.44 -17.04 -24.70
N ALA A 6 -24.05 -16.42 -25.71
CA ALA A 6 -23.75 -15.04 -26.13
C ALA A 6 -23.84 -14.01 -24.99
N SER A 7 -24.69 -14.26 -23.98
CA SER A 7 -24.81 -13.44 -22.77
C SER A 7 -23.56 -13.47 -21.88
N LEU A 8 -22.88 -14.63 -21.77
CA LEU A 8 -21.64 -14.78 -21.02
C LEU A 8 -20.46 -14.15 -21.78
N GLN A 9 -20.46 -14.26 -23.11
CA GLN A 9 -19.49 -13.58 -23.97
C GLN A 9 -19.61 -12.05 -23.82
N ALA A 10 -20.84 -11.52 -23.83
CA ALA A 10 -21.10 -10.10 -23.65
C ALA A 10 -20.75 -9.59 -22.24
N LEU A 11 -21.01 -10.38 -21.20
CA LEU A 11 -20.60 -10.05 -19.83
C LEU A 11 -19.07 -10.02 -19.71
N ARG A 12 -18.39 -11.01 -20.28
CA ARG A 12 -16.93 -11.07 -20.32
C ARG A 12 -16.33 -9.85 -21.03
N CYS A 13 -16.82 -9.50 -22.23
CA CYS A 13 -16.37 -8.30 -22.93
C CYS A 13 -16.62 -7.02 -22.12
N ARG A 14 -17.72 -6.94 -21.36
CA ARG A 14 -17.98 -5.81 -20.47
C ARG A 14 -17.02 -5.77 -19.29
N LEU A 15 -16.69 -6.91 -18.69
CA LEU A 15 -15.72 -7.02 -17.60
C LEU A 15 -14.29 -6.74 -18.08
N GLU A 16 -13.93 -7.16 -19.28
CA GLU A 16 -12.63 -6.89 -19.92
C GLU A 16 -12.52 -5.42 -20.40
N ALA A 17 -13.64 -4.80 -20.79
CA ALA A 17 -13.71 -3.38 -21.18
C ALA A 17 -13.80 -2.43 -19.97
N LEU A 18 -14.10 -2.94 -18.78
CA LEU A 18 -13.85 -2.23 -17.54
C LEU A 18 -12.33 -2.26 -17.32
N ALA A 19 -11.64 -1.28 -17.92
CA ALA A 19 -10.30 -0.89 -17.51
C ALA A 19 -10.22 -0.89 -15.97
N PRO A 20 -9.07 -1.23 -15.35
CA PRO A 20 -8.93 -1.19 -13.90
C PRO A 20 -9.52 0.14 -13.41
N VAL A 21 -10.62 0.05 -12.65
CA VAL A 21 -11.50 1.19 -12.31
C VAL A 21 -10.75 2.30 -11.59
N CYS A 22 -9.52 2.01 -11.14
CA CYS A 22 -8.55 2.99 -10.70
C CYS A 22 -7.25 2.80 -11.50
N PRO A 23 -6.74 3.84 -12.17
CA PRO A 23 -5.46 3.76 -12.85
C PRO A 23 -4.37 3.47 -11.80
N THR A 24 -3.75 2.30 -11.88
CA THR A 24 -2.56 1.97 -11.09
C THR A 24 -1.36 2.57 -11.79
N GLN A 25 -0.61 3.44 -11.10
CA GLN A 25 0.66 3.94 -11.61
C GLN A 25 1.77 2.98 -11.20
N GLU A 26 2.60 2.56 -12.15
CA GLU A 26 3.82 1.77 -11.90
C GLU A 26 4.96 2.66 -11.36
N GLY A 27 5.92 2.05 -10.67
CA GLY A 27 7.13 2.75 -10.18
C GLY A 27 6.96 3.54 -8.88
N ARG A 28 5.83 3.38 -8.18
CA ARG A 28 5.61 3.93 -6.84
C ARG A 28 5.60 2.84 -5.80
N PHE A 29 6.34 3.06 -4.71
CA PHE A 29 6.48 2.10 -3.62
C PHE A 29 6.02 2.72 -2.31
N PHE A 30 5.37 1.91 -1.47
CA PHE A 30 5.06 2.24 -0.09
C PHE A 30 5.95 1.39 0.81
N CYS A 31 6.70 2.06 1.68
CA CYS A 31 7.63 1.41 2.59
C CYS A 31 7.21 1.70 4.03
N LEU A 32 7.09 0.66 4.83
CA LEU A 32 6.94 0.80 6.28
C LEU A 32 8.32 1.03 6.89
N VAL A 33 8.45 2.13 7.62
CA VAL A 33 9.70 2.51 8.31
C VAL A 33 9.45 2.66 9.80
N SER A 34 10.50 2.51 10.60
CA SER A 34 10.45 2.84 12.03
C SER A 34 10.32 4.35 12.25
N LEU A 35 9.86 4.76 13.44
CA LEU A 35 9.78 6.18 13.81
C LEU A 35 11.15 6.87 13.74
N LEU A 36 12.23 6.16 14.12
CA LEU A 36 13.59 6.70 14.04
C LEU A 36 14.01 6.99 12.59
N GLU A 37 13.73 6.07 11.67
CA GLU A 37 14.00 6.26 10.24
C GLU A 37 13.13 7.39 9.66
N ALA A 38 11.86 7.48 10.08
CA ALA A 38 10.96 8.56 9.67
C ALA A 38 11.49 9.94 10.09
N GLU A 39 11.98 10.09 11.32
CA GLU A 39 12.58 11.36 11.79
C GLU A 39 13.87 11.72 11.04
N HIS A 40 14.71 10.74 10.71
CA HIS A 40 15.89 10.98 9.87
C HIS A 40 15.52 11.43 8.45
N LEU A 41 14.54 10.76 7.82
CA LEU A 41 14.03 11.15 6.50
C LEU A 41 13.45 12.55 6.53
N ARG A 42 12.70 12.88 7.59
CA ARG A 42 12.17 14.23 7.80
C ARG A 42 13.29 15.26 7.89
N GLY A 43 14.35 14.97 8.65
CA GLY A 43 15.55 15.78 8.69
C GLY A 43 16.17 15.99 7.30
N LEU A 44 16.24 14.95 6.48
CA LEU A 44 16.76 15.05 5.11
C LEU A 44 15.90 15.92 4.21
N PHE A 45 14.56 15.81 4.27
CA PHE A 45 13.65 16.65 3.47
C PHE A 45 13.91 18.15 3.68
N HIS A 46 14.20 18.55 4.92
CA HIS A 46 14.40 19.96 5.27
C HIS A 46 15.86 20.44 5.17
N THR A 47 16.83 19.58 5.45
CA THR A 47 18.26 19.97 5.46
C THR A 47 18.93 19.85 4.09
N CYS A 48 18.41 19.00 3.21
CA CYS A 48 19.00 18.69 1.91
C CYS A 48 17.96 18.80 0.77
N PRO A 49 17.38 20.00 0.52
CA PRO A 49 16.33 20.17 -0.50
C PRO A 49 16.79 19.91 -1.94
N SER A 50 18.10 19.89 -2.19
CA SER A 50 18.67 19.51 -3.49
C SER A 50 18.64 18.00 -3.75
N LEU A 51 18.46 17.18 -2.72
CA LEU A 51 18.35 15.74 -2.85
C LEU A 51 16.96 15.37 -3.37
N ARG A 52 16.92 14.84 -4.59
CA ARG A 52 15.69 14.39 -5.24
C ARG A 52 15.31 13.01 -4.77
N LEU A 53 14.46 12.95 -3.75
CA LEU A 53 13.94 11.70 -3.21
C LEU A 53 12.56 11.35 -3.78
N SER A 54 11.80 12.36 -4.25
CA SER A 54 10.39 12.22 -4.62
C SER A 54 9.61 11.35 -3.61
N ALA A 55 9.74 11.69 -2.32
CA ALA A 55 9.25 10.89 -1.21
C ALA A 55 8.35 11.70 -0.28
N ALA A 56 7.40 11.02 0.35
CA ALA A 56 6.51 11.59 1.35
C ALA A 56 6.42 10.67 2.56
N LEU A 57 6.45 11.26 3.76
CA LEU A 57 6.18 10.58 5.02
C LEU A 57 4.69 10.68 5.30
N ARG A 58 4.09 9.55 5.69
CA ARG A 58 2.67 9.45 6.05
C ARG A 58 2.57 8.76 7.40
N ALA A 59 1.61 9.20 8.21
CA ALA A 59 1.25 8.57 9.46
C ALA A 59 -0.12 7.91 9.27
N PRO A 60 -0.19 6.56 9.14
CA PRO A 60 -1.46 5.86 8.99
C PRO A 60 -2.44 6.23 10.11
N SER A 61 -3.72 6.37 9.79
CA SER A 61 -4.81 6.66 10.74
C SER A 61 -4.79 8.04 11.41
N VAL A 62 -3.69 8.82 11.30
CA VAL A 62 -3.59 10.16 11.91
C VAL A 62 -4.09 11.26 10.95
N LEU A 63 -3.80 11.12 9.66
CA LEU A 63 -4.07 12.17 8.65
C LEU A 63 -4.91 11.70 7.45
N GLU A 64 -5.64 10.58 7.60
CA GLU A 64 -6.47 9.99 6.52
C GLU A 64 -5.64 9.81 5.24
N GLY A 65 -4.49 9.17 5.40
CA GLY A 65 -3.56 8.94 4.31
C GLY A 65 -2.79 10.17 3.83
N ARG A 66 -3.09 11.41 4.25
CA ARG A 66 -2.34 12.59 3.75
C ARG A 66 -0.86 12.60 4.18
N PRO A 67 0.05 13.13 3.35
CA PRO A 67 1.44 13.36 3.74
C PRO A 67 1.54 14.21 5.01
N LEU A 68 2.34 13.77 5.96
CA LEU A 68 2.80 14.58 7.09
C LEU A 68 3.91 15.52 6.66
N ASP A 69 4.81 15.03 5.81
CA ASP A 69 5.95 15.77 5.28
C ASP A 69 6.35 15.19 3.92
N CYS A 70 7.00 15.97 3.06
CA CYS A 70 7.48 15.47 1.76
C CYS A 70 8.69 16.24 1.23
N SER A 71 9.44 15.58 0.35
CA SER A 71 10.48 16.24 -0.43
C SER A 71 9.86 17.26 -1.40
N THR A 72 10.66 18.24 -1.83
CA THR A 72 10.19 19.34 -2.70
C THR A 72 9.73 18.87 -4.08
N ASP A 73 10.22 17.73 -4.54
CA ASP A 73 9.93 17.10 -5.83
C ASP A 73 8.86 16.01 -5.74
N PHE A 74 8.21 15.84 -4.58
CA PHE A 74 7.20 14.81 -4.41
C PHE A 74 5.90 15.16 -5.16
N GLU A 75 5.49 14.25 -6.04
CA GLU A 75 4.17 14.28 -6.67
C GLU A 75 3.29 13.15 -6.13
N GLY A 76 2.04 13.48 -5.78
CA GLY A 76 1.07 12.50 -5.30
C GLY A 76 0.72 11.44 -6.36
N GLY A 77 0.49 10.21 -5.90
CA GLY A 77 -0.03 9.13 -6.75
C GLY A 77 -1.56 9.04 -6.73
N PRO A 78 -2.13 8.07 -7.46
CA PRO A 78 -3.57 7.77 -7.45
C PRO A 78 -4.11 7.53 -6.03
N GLU A 79 -5.24 8.15 -5.69
CA GLU A 79 -5.85 8.07 -4.36
C GLU A 79 -6.16 6.63 -3.94
N PHE A 80 -6.57 5.78 -4.88
CA PHE A 80 -6.83 4.36 -4.61
C PHE A 80 -5.58 3.62 -4.12
N GLN A 81 -4.42 3.86 -4.73
CA GLN A 81 -3.17 3.21 -4.31
C GLN A 81 -2.74 3.68 -2.92
N VAL A 82 -2.90 4.99 -2.65
CA VAL A 82 -2.66 5.57 -1.32
C VAL A 82 -3.59 4.95 -0.28
N PHE A 83 -4.89 4.87 -0.58
CA PHE A 83 -5.88 4.28 0.29
C PHE A 83 -5.56 2.81 0.59
N ALA A 84 -5.30 2.01 -0.43
CA ALA A 84 -4.98 0.59 -0.27
C ALA A 84 -3.69 0.38 0.54
N ALA A 85 -2.65 1.18 0.27
CA ALA A 85 -1.42 1.14 1.04
C ALA A 85 -1.61 1.52 2.52
N GLU A 86 -2.46 2.51 2.81
CA GLU A 86 -2.81 2.87 4.18
C GLU A 86 -3.52 1.71 4.89
N GLN A 87 -4.50 1.07 4.26
CA GLN A 87 -5.20 -0.06 4.87
C GLN A 87 -4.26 -1.26 5.10
N LEU A 88 -3.37 -1.55 4.15
CA LEU A 88 -2.36 -2.58 4.30
C LEU A 88 -1.38 -2.26 5.44
N SER A 89 -0.99 -0.99 5.60
CA SER A 89 -0.13 -0.53 6.69
C SER A 89 -0.79 -0.72 8.06
N ARG A 90 -2.06 -0.33 8.19
CA ARG A 90 -2.87 -0.55 9.40
C ARG A 90 -2.99 -2.04 9.73
N PHE A 91 -3.18 -2.87 8.71
CA PHE A 91 -3.27 -4.32 8.87
C PHE A 91 -1.95 -4.90 9.38
N CYS A 92 -0.81 -4.44 8.84
CA CYS A 92 0.51 -4.82 9.33
C CYS A 92 0.74 -4.43 10.80
N ASP A 93 0.27 -3.26 11.22
CA ASP A 93 0.34 -2.85 12.63
C ASP A 93 -0.73 -3.51 13.53
N SER A 94 -1.44 -4.51 13.01
CA SER A 94 -2.45 -5.30 13.74
C SER A 94 -3.61 -4.47 14.27
N GLU A 95 -3.98 -3.40 13.57
CA GLU A 95 -5.20 -2.67 13.87
C GLU A 95 -6.43 -3.57 13.65
N THR A 96 -7.53 -3.34 14.39
CA THR A 96 -8.73 -4.19 14.33
C THR A 96 -9.96 -3.46 13.79
N SER A 97 -9.92 -2.13 13.72
CA SER A 97 -11.04 -1.25 13.37
C SER A 97 -11.15 -0.99 11.87
N PHE A 98 -11.51 -2.03 11.11
CA PHE A 98 -11.76 -1.90 9.67
C PHE A 98 -13.25 -1.94 9.31
N SER A 99 -13.63 -1.08 8.37
CA SER A 99 -14.86 -1.19 7.59
C SER A 99 -14.74 -2.24 6.50
N SER A 100 -15.89 -2.71 5.96
CA SER A 100 -15.90 -3.69 4.86
C SER A 100 -15.15 -3.21 3.62
N ARG A 101 -15.18 -1.90 3.33
CA ARG A 101 -14.45 -1.31 2.19
C ARG A 101 -12.95 -1.40 2.38
N GLU A 102 -12.46 -1.15 3.60
CA GLU A 102 -11.04 -1.19 3.90
C GLU A 102 -10.51 -2.62 3.91
N LEU A 103 -11.26 -3.57 4.46
CA LEU A 103 -10.91 -5.00 4.38
C LEU A 103 -10.82 -5.48 2.93
N CYS A 104 -11.77 -5.08 2.07
CA CYS A 104 -11.72 -5.40 0.65
C CYS A 104 -10.44 -4.89 -0.03
N ALA A 105 -9.99 -3.68 0.33
CA ALA A 105 -8.73 -3.13 -0.19
C ALA A 105 -7.50 -3.95 0.27
N VAL A 106 -7.47 -4.37 1.54
CA VAL A 106 -6.42 -5.26 2.06
C VAL A 106 -6.42 -6.60 1.33
N GLU A 107 -7.59 -7.23 1.18
CA GLU A 107 -7.72 -8.49 0.46
C GLU A 107 -7.22 -8.39 -0.99
N LEU A 108 -7.62 -7.33 -1.71
CA LEU A 108 -7.16 -7.06 -3.07
C LEU A 108 -5.63 -6.95 -3.17
N CYS A 109 -4.98 -6.30 -2.20
CA CYS A 109 -3.52 -6.21 -2.15
C CYS A 109 -2.85 -7.57 -1.88
N LEU A 110 -3.48 -8.42 -1.06
CA LEU A 110 -2.90 -9.70 -0.64
C LEU A 110 -3.18 -10.84 -1.64
N MET A 111 -4.21 -10.73 -2.48
CA MET A 111 -4.62 -11.77 -3.44
C MET A 111 -3.52 -12.17 -4.42
N GLY A 112 -2.54 -11.29 -4.69
CA GLY A 112 -1.42 -11.58 -5.58
C GLY A 112 -0.24 -12.31 -4.93
N SER A 113 -0.28 -12.59 -3.63
CA SER A 113 0.82 -13.20 -2.87
C SER A 113 0.43 -14.55 -2.28
N ASP A 114 1.34 -15.52 -2.38
CA ASP A 114 1.10 -16.84 -1.81
C ASP A 114 1.04 -16.77 -0.26
N HIS A 115 0.32 -17.71 0.34
CA HIS A 115 0.21 -17.75 1.79
C HIS A 115 1.55 -18.04 2.48
N ASP A 116 2.37 -18.94 1.92
CA ASP A 116 3.66 -19.32 2.51
C ASP A 116 4.69 -18.19 2.35
N GLU A 117 4.64 -17.46 1.24
CA GLU A 117 5.45 -16.25 1.03
C GLU A 117 5.12 -15.17 2.07
N ARG A 118 3.82 -14.92 2.31
CA ARG A 118 3.38 -13.95 3.33
C ARG A 118 3.80 -14.36 4.73
N ARG A 119 3.70 -15.65 5.07
CA ARG A 119 4.16 -16.17 6.35
C ARG A 119 5.66 -15.94 6.53
N ALA A 120 6.47 -16.32 5.54
CA ALA A 120 7.92 -16.15 5.60
C ALA A 120 8.32 -14.68 5.78
N TRP A 121 7.67 -13.77 5.04
CA TRP A 121 7.87 -12.34 5.22
C TRP A 121 7.51 -11.88 6.63
N TRP A 122 6.39 -12.34 7.19
CA TRP A 122 5.94 -11.94 8.52
C TRP A 122 6.85 -12.45 9.64
N GLU A 123 7.39 -13.64 9.49
CA GLU A 123 8.40 -14.19 10.40
C GLU A 123 9.69 -13.34 10.36
N GLN A 124 10.14 -12.95 9.16
CA GLN A 124 11.31 -12.07 9.00
C GLN A 124 11.09 -10.69 9.63
N VAL A 125 9.96 -10.04 9.36
CA VAL A 125 9.62 -8.73 9.96
C VAL A 125 9.56 -8.82 11.49
N ARG A 126 8.99 -9.91 12.02
CA ARG A 126 8.95 -10.16 13.48
C ARG A 126 10.34 -10.35 14.09
N GLN A 127 11.26 -10.98 13.38
CA GLN A 127 12.65 -11.12 13.83
C GLN A 127 13.34 -9.75 13.95
N CYS A 128 13.04 -8.80 13.06
CA CYS A 128 13.56 -7.43 13.15
C CYS A 128 12.89 -6.58 14.25
N ARG A 129 11.61 -6.81 14.54
CA ARG A 129 10.83 -6.01 15.52
C ARG A 129 10.87 -6.55 16.96
N ARG A 130 11.31 -7.80 17.19
CA ARG A 130 11.40 -8.36 18.55
C ARG A 130 12.70 -7.93 19.25
N ARG A 131 12.54 -7.05 20.25
CA ARG A 131 13.35 -7.10 21.49
C ARG A 131 13.39 -8.55 21.99
N VAL A 132 14.54 -8.99 22.51
CA VAL A 132 14.75 -10.32 23.11
C VAL A 132 13.51 -10.72 23.90
N GLN A 133 12.79 -11.73 23.40
CA GLN A 133 11.72 -12.36 24.14
C GLN A 133 12.39 -13.38 25.06
N GLY A 134 12.56 -12.99 26.33
CA GLY A 134 12.91 -13.89 27.41
C GLY A 134 11.76 -14.80 27.76
#